data_AF-A0A1V3S8V0-F1
#
_entry.id   AF-A0A1V3S8V0-F1
#
_cell.length_a   1.000
_cell.length_b   1.000
_cell.length_c   1.000
_cell.angle_alpha   90.00
_cell.angle_beta   90.00
_cell.angle_gamma   90.00
#
_symmetry.space_group_name_H-M   'P 1'
#
loop_
_entity.id
_entity.type
_entity.pdbx_description
1 polymer ?
#
loop_
_entity_poly.entity_id
_entity_poly.type
_entity_poly.pdbx_seq_one_letter_code
_entity_poly.pdbx_strand_id
1 'polypeptide(L)'
;MNLVERVQAILLKPKDAWPVIAGEGGDVPSIYKNYLVFLAAIPAVATFVGLSLVGAGAFGISFRVPIVAGLVNMVVGFLLTLAMIYVLSLIANALAPTFKGEKNQLNAFKLVAYGSTAGLVGGVFNLLPALSMLGVLAALYSIYLLYTGIPVLMKAPEDKALGYTAVLIVCGIVAGIIVGAVSALFTSGPSMMMGGGMPSSDNVSIKVPGSEITIDTAKIEAMGKQVEAASKKMEEAQAKGDSAAAGKAMSEMMGAALGGGQGGKPFAPDTLQGFVPAKLGAMERTAIEARSDNAMGMTFSSVTSEFRNDKGRVEVKVQDIGAMPALAMAMGAWAQSTVNRETQDEVEKVYQRDGASIKEEYRKDGSRAEMSMMLGNGVMIEVTGDSVNMDGVRAAMAALDVKGLAGLKRQQ
;
A
#
# COMPACT_ATOMS: atom_id res chain seq x y z
N MET A 1 10.56 -37.70 17.83
CA MET A 1 9.44 -36.76 17.97
C MET A 1 8.93 -36.44 16.57
N ASN A 2 7.63 -36.60 16.31
CA ASN A 2 7.03 -36.25 15.02
C ASN A 2 6.85 -34.71 14.92
N LEU A 3 6.66 -34.20 13.70
CA LEU A 3 6.46 -32.77 13.40
C LEU A 3 5.35 -32.14 14.25
N VAL A 4 4.20 -32.80 14.34
CA VAL A 4 3.04 -32.28 15.09
C VAL A 4 3.34 -32.17 16.58
N GLU A 5 3.97 -33.20 17.16
CA GLU A 5 4.38 -33.20 18.57
C GLU A 5 5.38 -32.06 18.84
N ARG A 6 6.31 -31.81 17.92
CA ARG A 6 7.27 -30.71 18.02
C ARG A 6 6.57 -29.35 18.04
N VAL A 7 5.65 -29.14 17.09
CA VAL A 7 4.86 -27.90 16.99
C VAL A 7 4.02 -27.69 18.25
N GLN A 8 3.35 -28.73 18.74
CA GLN A 8 2.58 -28.64 19.98
C GLN A 8 3.47 -28.36 21.19
N ALA A 9 4.61 -29.03 21.31
CA ALA A 9 5.53 -28.82 22.43
C ALA A 9 6.04 -27.37 22.48
N ILE A 10 6.48 -26.81 21.35
CA ILE A 10 6.99 -25.43 21.33
C ILE A 10 5.88 -24.40 21.54
N LEU A 11 4.67 -24.64 21.01
CA LEU A 11 3.55 -23.71 21.16
C LEU A 11 2.94 -23.73 22.55
N LEU A 12 2.77 -24.92 23.15
CA LEU A 12 2.04 -25.08 24.41
C LEU A 12 2.96 -25.09 25.64
N LYS A 13 4.21 -25.56 25.50
CA LYS A 13 5.18 -25.69 26.60
C LYS A 13 6.58 -25.19 26.19
N PRO A 14 6.72 -23.91 25.79
CA PRO A 14 7.97 -23.41 25.23
C PRO A 14 9.16 -23.55 26.17
N LYS A 15 8.99 -23.27 27.47
CA LYS A 15 10.06 -23.36 28.47
C LYS A 15 10.62 -24.77 28.63
N ASP A 16 9.78 -25.79 28.44
CA ASP A 16 10.20 -27.20 28.50
C ASP A 16 10.77 -27.67 27.16
N ALA A 17 10.28 -27.10 26.05
CA ALA A 17 10.71 -27.46 24.70
C ALA A 17 12.13 -26.95 24.36
N TRP A 18 12.48 -25.74 24.80
CA TRP A 18 13.77 -25.13 24.46
C TRP A 18 15.00 -25.93 24.93
N PRO A 19 15.07 -26.45 26.16
CA PRO A 19 16.19 -27.29 26.59
C PRO A 19 16.34 -28.57 25.75
N VAL A 20 15.23 -29.18 25.37
CA VAL A 20 15.22 -30.37 24.49
C VAL A 20 15.77 -30.01 23.11
N ILE A 21 15.29 -28.92 22.50
CA ILE A 21 15.77 -28.41 21.20
C ILE A 21 17.26 -28.04 21.26
N ALA A 22 17.73 -27.49 22.38
CA ALA A 22 19.13 -27.16 22.58
C ALA A 22 20.02 -28.40 22.61
N GLY A 23 19.56 -29.49 23.25
CA GLY A 23 20.27 -30.76 23.33
C GLY A 23 20.21 -31.61 22.05
N GLU A 24 19.29 -31.31 21.13
CA GLU A 24 19.19 -32.05 19.86
C GLU A 24 20.39 -31.79 18.95
N GLY A 25 21.02 -32.86 18.46
CA GLY A 25 21.99 -32.75 17.38
C GLY A 25 21.32 -32.42 16.03
N GLY A 26 22.14 -32.17 15.01
CA GLY A 26 21.68 -31.98 13.64
C GLY A 26 22.36 -30.80 12.95
N ASP A 27 21.89 -30.51 11.74
CA ASP A 27 22.38 -29.43 10.89
C ASP A 27 21.21 -28.60 10.35
N VAL A 28 21.55 -27.43 9.81
CA VAL A 28 20.57 -26.51 9.21
C VAL A 28 19.74 -27.20 8.11
N PRO A 29 20.32 -27.95 7.16
CA PRO A 29 19.57 -28.71 6.16
C PRO A 29 18.52 -29.68 6.72
N SER A 30 18.82 -30.40 7.81
CA SER A 30 17.88 -31.33 8.41
C SER A 30 16.66 -30.60 8.99
N ILE A 31 16.88 -29.46 9.65
CA ILE A 31 15.78 -28.66 10.20
C ILE A 31 14.92 -28.07 9.07
N TYR A 32 15.54 -27.65 7.97
CA TYR A 32 14.79 -27.22 6.78
C TYR A 32 13.87 -28.32 6.25
N LYS A 33 14.43 -29.49 5.95
CA LYS A 33 13.70 -30.58 5.28
C LYS A 33 12.62 -31.18 6.17
N ASN A 34 12.89 -31.36 7.46
CA ASN A 34 12.02 -32.12 8.35
C ASN A 34 11.03 -31.23 9.12
N TYR A 35 11.24 -29.91 9.13
CA TYR A 35 10.42 -28.99 9.92
C TYR A 35 9.98 -27.78 9.07
N LEU A 36 10.94 -26.96 8.66
CA LEU A 36 10.64 -25.61 8.20
C LEU A 36 9.90 -25.57 6.86
N VAL A 37 10.23 -26.48 5.92
CA VAL A 37 9.55 -26.60 4.63
C VAL A 37 8.06 -26.85 4.80
N PHE A 38 7.66 -27.69 5.75
CA PHE A 38 6.25 -27.98 6.00
C PHE A 38 5.53 -26.79 6.63
N LEU A 39 6.15 -26.13 7.61
CA LEU A 39 5.53 -24.99 8.29
C LEU A 39 5.44 -23.75 7.38
N ALA A 40 6.48 -23.48 6.58
CA ALA A 40 6.49 -22.34 5.64
C ALA A 40 5.49 -22.53 4.48
N ALA A 41 5.13 -23.77 4.15
CA ALA A 41 4.10 -24.05 3.16
C ALA A 41 2.70 -23.60 3.62
N ILE A 42 2.43 -23.61 4.93
CA ILE A 42 1.13 -23.20 5.50
C ILE A 42 0.75 -21.77 5.09
N PRO A 43 1.52 -20.72 5.44
CA PRO A 43 1.17 -19.34 5.07
C PRO A 43 1.17 -19.15 3.55
N ALA A 44 2.08 -19.80 2.82
CA ALA A 44 2.17 -19.65 1.37
C ALA A 44 0.90 -20.17 0.68
N VAL A 45 0.49 -21.40 0.99
CA VAL A 45 -0.73 -22.01 0.43
C VAL A 45 -1.98 -21.28 0.92
N ALA A 46 -2.06 -20.94 2.22
CA ALA A 46 -3.21 -20.24 2.77
C ALA A 46 -3.41 -18.87 2.12
N THR A 47 -2.33 -18.11 1.92
CA THR A 47 -2.37 -16.80 1.26
C THR A 47 -2.76 -16.93 -0.21
N PHE A 48 -2.23 -17.93 -0.92
CA PHE A 48 -2.62 -18.22 -2.30
C PHE A 48 -4.12 -18.51 -2.42
N VAL A 49 -4.63 -19.42 -1.59
CA VAL A 49 -6.05 -19.79 -1.60
C VAL A 49 -6.92 -18.62 -1.21
N GLY A 50 -6.55 -17.89 -0.15
CA GLY A 50 -7.31 -16.74 0.35
C GLY A 50 -7.40 -15.59 -0.65
N LEU A 51 -6.31 -15.29 -1.36
CA LEU A 51 -6.28 -14.18 -2.32
C LEU A 51 -6.75 -14.57 -3.72
N SER A 52 -6.49 -15.79 -4.17
CA SER A 52 -6.72 -16.20 -5.58
C SER A 52 -8.02 -16.98 -5.78
N LEU A 53 -8.43 -17.81 -4.81
CA LEU A 53 -9.63 -18.64 -4.92
C LEU A 53 -10.82 -18.04 -4.17
N VAL A 54 -10.62 -17.63 -2.92
CA VAL A 54 -11.66 -16.97 -2.12
C VAL A 54 -11.82 -15.53 -2.62
N GLY A 55 -10.71 -14.79 -2.66
CA GLY A 55 -10.69 -13.37 -2.94
C GLY A 55 -10.85 -12.53 -1.69
N ALA A 56 -10.34 -11.31 -1.74
CA ALA A 56 -10.57 -10.30 -0.73
C ALA A 56 -11.60 -9.30 -1.25
N GLY A 57 -12.64 -9.04 -0.47
CA GLY A 57 -13.65 -8.07 -0.84
C GLY A 57 -14.28 -7.43 0.37
N ALA A 58 -14.50 -6.12 0.27
CA ALA A 58 -15.21 -5.33 1.25
C ALA A 58 -16.16 -4.42 0.48
N PHE A 59 -17.30 -4.08 1.09
CA PHE A 59 -18.27 -3.15 0.49
C PHE A 59 -18.80 -3.57 -0.90
N GLY A 60 -18.97 -4.87 -1.16
CA GLY A 60 -19.56 -5.38 -2.42
C GLY A 60 -18.58 -5.48 -3.61
N ILE A 61 -17.33 -5.06 -3.43
CA ILE A 61 -16.26 -5.21 -4.42
C ILE A 61 -15.44 -6.44 -4.04
N SER A 62 -15.37 -7.44 -4.92
CA SER A 62 -14.51 -8.62 -4.75
C SER A 62 -13.29 -8.53 -5.67
N PHE A 63 -12.10 -8.51 -5.08
CA PHE A 63 -10.83 -8.62 -5.78
C PHE A 63 -10.27 -10.02 -5.61
N ARG A 64 -9.83 -10.62 -6.72
CA ARG A 64 -9.13 -11.90 -6.75
C ARG A 64 -7.83 -11.74 -7.49
N VAL A 65 -6.77 -12.28 -6.91
CA VAL A 65 -5.48 -12.38 -7.59
C VAL A 65 -5.62 -13.44 -8.69
N PRO A 66 -5.21 -13.15 -9.94
CA PRO A 66 -5.21 -14.13 -11.01
C PRO A 66 -4.43 -15.39 -10.59
N ILE A 67 -4.96 -16.58 -10.90
CA ILE A 67 -4.40 -17.87 -10.42
C ILE A 67 -2.90 -18.01 -10.71
N VAL A 68 -2.45 -17.62 -11.90
CA VAL A 68 -1.03 -17.69 -12.29
C VAL A 68 -0.18 -16.76 -11.42
N ALA A 69 -0.60 -15.51 -11.24
CA ALA A 69 0.09 -14.54 -10.39
C ALA A 69 0.07 -14.99 -8.91
N GLY A 70 -1.02 -15.59 -8.46
CA GLY A 70 -1.15 -16.18 -7.13
C GLY A 70 -0.18 -17.34 -6.91
N LEU A 71 -0.04 -18.23 -7.90
CA LEU A 71 0.90 -19.36 -7.85
C LEU A 71 2.36 -18.87 -7.82
N VAL A 72 2.70 -17.86 -8.63
CA VAL A 72 4.03 -17.24 -8.60
C VAL A 72 4.30 -16.64 -7.22
N ASN A 73 3.36 -15.88 -6.67
CA ASN A 73 3.47 -15.32 -5.32
C ASN A 73 3.58 -16.39 -4.22
N MET A 74 2.87 -17.51 -4.37
CA MET A 74 2.98 -18.65 -3.45
C MET A 74 4.40 -19.19 -3.42
N VAL A 75 4.99 -19.47 -4.58
CA VAL A 75 6.34 -20.04 -4.70
C VAL A 75 7.39 -19.03 -4.22
N VAL A 76 7.29 -17.77 -4.67
CA VAL A 76 8.22 -16.71 -4.27
C VAL A 76 8.12 -16.45 -2.76
N GLY A 77 6.91 -16.29 -2.23
CA GLY A 77 6.68 -16.06 -0.80
C GLY A 77 7.16 -17.23 0.07
N PHE A 78 6.97 -18.46 -0.39
CA PHE A 78 7.49 -19.66 0.26
C PHE A 78 9.03 -19.64 0.34
N LEU A 79 9.70 -19.42 -0.80
CA LEU A 79 11.17 -19.38 -0.86
C LEU A 79 11.74 -18.20 -0.07
N LEU A 80 11.11 -17.03 -0.13
CA LEU A 80 11.50 -15.86 0.65
C LEU A 80 11.33 -16.11 2.14
N THR A 81 10.24 -16.74 2.58
CA THR A 81 10.04 -17.08 4.00
C THR A 81 11.18 -17.97 4.52
N LEU A 82 11.54 -19.01 3.74
CA LEU A 82 12.66 -19.89 4.05
C LEU A 82 13.98 -19.11 4.12
N ALA A 83 14.24 -18.23 3.15
CA ALA A 83 15.45 -17.40 3.12
C ALA A 83 15.51 -16.42 4.29
N MET A 84 14.41 -15.77 4.65
CA MET A 84 14.36 -14.78 5.73
C MET A 84 14.59 -15.41 7.09
N ILE A 85 14.13 -16.65 7.33
CA ILE A 85 14.44 -17.37 8.57
C ILE A 85 15.94 -17.64 8.68
N TYR A 86 16.61 -17.95 7.57
CA TYR A 86 18.07 -18.06 7.56
C TYR A 86 18.74 -16.71 7.85
N VAL A 87 18.33 -15.64 7.17
CA VAL A 87 18.90 -14.30 7.37
C VAL A 87 18.73 -13.84 8.81
N LEU A 88 17.54 -14.01 9.39
CA LEU A 88 17.28 -13.67 10.80
C LEU A 88 18.11 -14.52 11.76
N SER A 89 18.39 -15.79 11.42
CA SER A 89 19.30 -16.61 12.23
C SER A 89 20.75 -16.09 12.20
N LEU A 90 21.22 -15.57 11.06
CA LEU A 90 22.53 -14.94 10.95
C LEU A 90 22.58 -13.66 11.78
N ILE A 91 21.51 -12.86 11.74
CA ILE A 91 21.37 -11.64 12.54
C ILE A 91 21.37 -11.99 14.04
N ALA A 92 20.58 -12.97 14.46
CA ALA A 92 20.60 -13.45 15.85
C ALA A 92 22.01 -13.88 16.25
N ASN A 93 22.65 -14.75 15.47
CA ASN A 93 24.03 -15.17 15.74
C ASN A 93 25.00 -13.98 15.81
N ALA A 94 24.85 -12.96 14.97
CA ALA A 94 25.68 -11.76 14.98
C ALA A 94 25.45 -10.88 16.22
N LEU A 95 24.20 -10.78 16.69
CA LEU A 95 23.79 -9.98 17.85
C LEU A 95 24.16 -10.61 19.19
N ALA A 96 24.37 -11.93 19.24
CA ALA A 96 24.62 -12.65 20.49
C ALA A 96 25.69 -11.99 21.39
N PRO A 97 26.89 -11.62 20.91
CA PRO A 97 27.92 -10.99 21.77
C PRO A 97 27.49 -9.64 22.35
N THR A 98 26.72 -8.84 21.60
CA THR A 98 26.21 -7.54 22.06
C THR A 98 25.33 -7.69 23.31
N PHE A 99 24.66 -8.85 23.44
CA PHE A 99 23.81 -9.19 24.57
C PHE A 99 24.45 -10.19 25.54
N LYS A 100 25.78 -10.32 25.52
CA LYS A 100 26.56 -11.28 26.34
C LYS A 100 26.16 -12.75 26.15
N GLY A 101 25.58 -13.08 24.99
CA GLY A 101 25.31 -14.45 24.57
C GLY A 101 26.47 -15.06 23.77
N GLU A 102 26.37 -16.36 23.53
CA GLU A 102 27.32 -17.16 22.76
C GLU A 102 26.93 -17.21 21.29
N LYS A 103 27.92 -17.06 20.41
CA LYS A 103 27.75 -17.29 18.97
C LYS A 103 27.69 -18.78 18.69
N ASN A 104 26.56 -19.23 18.17
CA ASN A 104 26.40 -20.57 17.63
C ASN A 104 25.36 -20.52 16.51
N GLN A 105 25.81 -20.67 15.27
CA GLN A 105 24.94 -20.51 14.10
C GLN A 105 23.82 -21.56 14.07
N LEU A 106 24.09 -22.80 14.49
CA LEU A 106 23.07 -23.85 14.54
C LEU A 106 22.00 -23.51 15.59
N ASN A 107 22.41 -23.07 16.78
CA ASN A 107 21.47 -22.68 17.84
C ASN A 107 20.68 -21.42 17.48
N ALA A 108 21.30 -20.45 16.80
CA ALA A 108 20.61 -19.28 16.29
C ALA A 108 19.58 -19.67 15.21
N PHE A 109 19.90 -20.63 14.35
CA PHE A 109 18.95 -21.15 13.37
C PHE A 109 17.78 -21.88 14.05
N LYS A 110 18.06 -22.76 15.02
CA LYS A 110 17.01 -23.39 15.84
C LYS A 110 16.11 -22.34 16.50
N LEU A 111 16.70 -21.31 17.09
CA LEU A 111 15.97 -20.23 17.76
C LEU A 111 14.95 -19.59 16.82
N VAL A 112 15.39 -19.16 15.63
CA VAL A 112 14.51 -18.47 14.69
C VAL A 112 13.52 -19.45 14.04
N ALA A 113 13.96 -20.64 13.64
CA ALA A 113 13.11 -21.64 13.00
C ALA A 113 11.97 -22.11 13.92
N TYR A 114 12.28 -22.48 15.16
CA TYR A 114 11.28 -22.90 16.14
C TYR A 114 10.52 -21.72 16.75
N GLY A 115 11.17 -20.56 16.91
CA GLY A 115 10.52 -19.35 17.42
C GLY A 115 9.47 -18.78 16.47
N SER A 116 9.66 -18.95 15.17
CA SER A 116 8.70 -18.53 14.13
C SER A 116 7.50 -19.45 13.98
N THR A 117 7.46 -20.58 14.72
CA THR A 117 6.42 -21.62 14.58
C THR A 117 5.01 -21.04 14.72
N ALA A 118 4.80 -20.14 15.69
CA ALA A 118 3.49 -19.57 15.94
C ALA A 118 3.00 -18.70 14.76
N GLY A 119 3.88 -17.87 14.20
CA GLY A 119 3.57 -17.07 13.02
C GLY A 119 3.33 -17.92 11.77
N LEU A 120 4.16 -18.96 11.55
CA LEU A 120 4.00 -19.85 10.40
C LEU A 120 2.70 -20.65 10.47
N VAL A 121 2.39 -21.26 11.62
CA VAL A 121 1.13 -21.98 11.83
C VAL A 121 -0.06 -21.03 11.80
N GLY A 122 0.06 -19.85 12.40
CA GLY A 122 -0.93 -18.78 12.37
C GLY A 122 -1.25 -18.27 10.95
N GLY A 123 -0.32 -18.45 10.02
CA GLY A 123 -0.52 -18.20 8.60
C GLY A 123 -1.71 -18.95 7.99
N VAL A 124 -2.20 -20.03 8.62
CA VAL A 124 -3.43 -20.72 8.20
C VAL A 124 -4.63 -19.76 8.14
N PHE A 125 -4.68 -18.75 9.00
CA PHE A 125 -5.78 -17.78 9.01
C PHE A 125 -5.81 -16.88 7.78
N ASN A 126 -4.75 -16.86 6.96
CA ASN A 126 -4.73 -16.15 5.69
C ASN A 126 -5.66 -16.78 4.63
N LEU A 127 -6.17 -18.00 4.87
CA LEU A 127 -7.21 -18.64 4.05
C LEU A 127 -8.45 -17.77 3.87
N LEU A 128 -8.80 -17.00 4.91
CA LEU A 128 -9.92 -16.07 4.89
C LEU A 128 -9.38 -14.68 5.24
N PRO A 129 -9.38 -13.71 4.32
CA PRO A 129 -8.82 -12.39 4.57
C PRO A 129 -9.38 -11.71 5.84
N ALA A 130 -10.64 -11.94 6.18
CA ALA A 130 -11.28 -11.44 7.39
C ALA A 130 -10.69 -12.03 8.70
N LEU A 131 -10.11 -13.23 8.66
CA LEU A 131 -9.48 -13.89 9.81
C LEU A 131 -7.98 -13.60 9.92
N SER A 132 -7.37 -12.90 8.95
CA SER A 132 -5.93 -12.59 8.95
C SER A 132 -5.45 -11.90 10.23
N MET A 133 -6.32 -11.14 10.90
CA MET A 133 -6.04 -10.54 12.21
C MET A 133 -5.66 -11.58 13.28
N LEU A 134 -6.24 -12.78 13.24
CA LEU A 134 -5.86 -13.89 14.12
C LEU A 134 -4.45 -14.41 13.79
N GLY A 135 -4.06 -14.36 12.52
CA GLY A 135 -2.69 -14.65 12.08
C GLY A 135 -1.68 -13.68 12.69
N VAL A 136 -2.03 -12.38 12.81
CA VAL A 136 -1.20 -11.38 13.49
C VAL A 136 -1.06 -11.71 14.98
N LEU A 137 -2.15 -12.09 15.66
CA LEU A 137 -2.08 -12.51 17.06
C LEU A 137 -1.16 -13.73 17.27
N ALA A 138 -1.23 -14.71 16.37
CA ALA A 138 -0.32 -15.86 16.39
C ALA A 138 1.14 -15.44 16.11
N ALA A 139 1.38 -14.49 15.21
CA ALA A 139 2.70 -13.94 14.97
C ALA A 139 3.26 -13.22 16.21
N LEU A 140 2.43 -12.48 16.97
CA LEU A 140 2.84 -11.89 18.24
C LEU A 140 3.29 -12.93 19.27
N TYR A 141 2.68 -14.12 19.28
CA TYR A 141 3.15 -15.20 20.16
C TYR A 141 4.57 -15.69 19.80
N SER A 142 5.00 -15.55 18.54
CA SER A 142 6.40 -15.84 18.13
C SER A 142 7.41 -14.97 18.87
N ILE A 143 7.02 -13.75 19.27
CA ILE A 143 7.87 -12.86 20.09
C ILE A 143 8.16 -13.51 21.45
N TYR A 144 7.12 -14.05 22.09
CA TYR A 144 7.26 -14.76 23.36
C TYR A 144 8.12 -16.03 23.22
N LEU A 145 7.96 -16.77 22.11
CA LEU A 145 8.81 -17.92 21.82
C LEU A 145 10.28 -17.51 21.67
N LEU A 146 10.58 -16.48 20.88
CA LEU A 146 11.94 -15.98 20.72
C LEU A 146 12.54 -15.51 22.06
N TYR A 147 11.78 -14.76 22.85
CA TYR A 147 12.19 -14.30 24.18
C TYR A 147 12.57 -15.46 25.11
N THR A 148 11.75 -16.51 25.15
CA THR A 148 12.01 -17.68 26.00
C THR A 148 13.14 -18.57 25.47
N GLY A 149 13.40 -18.57 24.16
CA GLY A 149 14.45 -19.38 23.53
C GLY A 149 15.85 -18.76 23.61
N ILE A 150 15.95 -17.43 23.62
CA ILE A 150 17.23 -16.71 23.62
C ILE A 150 18.15 -17.13 24.79
N PRO A 151 17.72 -17.14 26.06
CA PRO A 151 18.57 -17.54 27.18
C PRO A 151 19.07 -18.98 27.06
N VAL A 152 18.24 -19.87 26.50
CA VAL A 152 18.53 -21.30 26.44
C VAL A 152 19.50 -21.64 25.32
N LEU A 153 19.23 -21.12 24.11
CA LEU A 153 19.98 -21.45 22.88
C LEU A 153 21.19 -20.56 22.66
N MET A 154 21.08 -19.26 22.94
CA MET A 154 22.14 -18.28 22.75
C MET A 154 22.89 -17.99 24.04
N LYS A 155 22.55 -18.63 25.17
CA LYS A 155 23.20 -18.44 26.48
C LYS A 155 23.27 -16.99 26.95
N ALA A 156 22.38 -16.14 26.45
CA ALA A 156 22.30 -14.75 26.87
C ALA A 156 21.69 -14.66 28.29
N PRO A 157 22.18 -13.76 29.15
CA PRO A 157 21.57 -13.50 30.46
C PRO A 157 20.08 -13.13 30.34
N GLU A 158 19.26 -13.57 31.29
CA GLU A 158 17.80 -13.34 31.27
C GLU A 158 17.44 -11.84 31.27
N ASP A 159 18.23 -11.00 31.93
CA ASP A 159 18.05 -9.53 31.96
C ASP A 159 18.32 -8.87 30.59
N LYS A 160 19.07 -9.53 29.70
CA LYS A 160 19.37 -9.06 28.34
C LYS A 160 18.47 -9.67 27.27
N ALA A 161 17.77 -10.76 27.60
CA ALA A 161 16.91 -11.47 26.65
C ALA A 161 15.82 -10.58 26.06
N LEU A 162 15.23 -9.68 26.86
CA LEU A 162 14.20 -8.75 26.37
C LEU A 162 14.76 -7.78 25.32
N GLY A 163 15.93 -7.17 25.59
CA GLY A 163 16.58 -6.25 24.66
C GLY A 163 17.03 -6.96 23.37
N TYR A 164 17.55 -8.18 23.50
CA TYR A 164 17.92 -9.00 22.35
C TYR A 164 16.69 -9.32 21.49
N THR A 165 15.58 -9.74 22.11
CA THR A 165 14.33 -10.02 21.41
C THR A 165 13.84 -8.76 20.69
N ALA A 166 13.83 -7.60 21.35
CA ALA A 166 13.36 -6.34 20.75
C ALA A 166 14.14 -5.99 19.48
N VAL A 167 15.47 -6.06 19.50
CA VAL A 167 16.29 -5.79 18.31
C VAL A 167 16.04 -6.84 17.22
N LEU A 168 15.92 -8.11 17.59
CA LEU A 168 15.64 -9.19 16.64
C LEU A 168 14.27 -9.02 15.97
N ILE A 169 13.24 -8.55 16.69
CA ILE A 169 11.93 -8.21 16.13
C ILE A 169 12.04 -7.05 15.15
N VAL A 170 12.77 -5.99 15.48
CA VAL A 170 12.98 -4.86 14.55
C VAL A 170 13.61 -5.34 13.25
N CYS A 171 14.63 -6.20 13.33
CA CYS A 171 15.20 -6.86 12.15
C CYS A 171 14.17 -7.74 11.42
N GLY A 172 13.31 -8.44 12.14
CA GLY A 172 12.19 -9.23 11.60
C GLY A 172 11.14 -8.39 10.86
N ILE A 173 10.82 -7.19 11.35
CA ILE A 173 9.89 -6.26 10.70
C ILE A 173 10.51 -5.74 9.40
N VAL A 174 11.78 -5.31 9.45
CA VAL A 174 12.51 -4.87 8.24
C VAL A 174 12.56 -6.00 7.20
N ALA A 175 12.82 -7.23 7.66
CA ALA A 175 12.76 -8.43 6.84
C ALA A 175 11.38 -8.62 6.19
N GLY A 176 10.30 -8.48 6.95
CA GLY A 176 8.93 -8.56 6.44
C GLY A 176 8.61 -7.49 5.39
N ILE A 177 9.09 -6.26 5.58
CA ILE A 177 8.93 -5.17 4.59
C ILE A 177 9.63 -5.52 3.28
N ILE A 178 10.84 -6.08 3.34
CA ILE A 178 11.59 -6.51 2.15
C ILE A 178 10.83 -7.61 1.41
N VAL A 179 10.30 -8.60 2.12
CA VAL A 179 9.50 -9.67 1.51
C VAL A 179 8.25 -9.07 0.85
N GLY A 180 7.54 -8.17 1.53
CA GLY A 180 6.38 -7.48 0.97
C GLY A 180 6.71 -6.71 -0.30
N ALA A 181 7.83 -5.96 -0.32
CA ALA A 181 8.29 -5.22 -1.49
C ALA A 181 8.63 -6.14 -2.65
N VAL A 182 9.32 -7.26 -2.41
CA VAL A 182 9.66 -8.24 -3.46
C VAL A 182 8.41 -8.93 -3.98
N SER A 183 7.48 -9.34 -3.11
CA SER A 183 6.19 -9.93 -3.53
C SER A 183 5.32 -8.96 -4.32
N ALA A 184 5.39 -7.65 -4.03
CA ALA A 184 4.68 -6.63 -4.79
C ALA A 184 5.14 -6.56 -6.26
N LEU A 185 6.40 -6.90 -6.57
CA LEU A 185 6.92 -6.94 -7.95
C LEU A 185 6.26 -8.02 -8.81
N PHE A 186 5.72 -9.08 -8.20
CA PHE A 186 5.10 -10.21 -8.89
C PHE A 186 3.56 -10.14 -8.92
N THR A 187 2.98 -9.20 -8.19
CA THR A 187 1.54 -8.99 -8.17
C THR A 187 1.19 -7.90 -9.18
N SER A 188 0.94 -8.28 -10.43
CA SER A 188 0.36 -7.41 -11.47
C SER A 188 -1.13 -7.16 -11.18
N GLY A 189 -1.37 -6.29 -10.21
CA GLY A 189 -2.67 -5.79 -9.76
C GLY A 189 -2.43 -4.55 -8.90
N PRO A 190 -3.45 -3.79 -8.49
CA PRO A 190 -3.31 -2.43 -7.94
C PRO A 190 -2.68 -2.36 -6.52
N SER A 191 -1.68 -3.17 -6.23
CA SER A 191 -0.72 -2.97 -5.14
C SER A 191 0.32 -1.87 -5.43
N MET A 192 0.18 -1.14 -6.55
CA MET A 192 0.89 0.12 -6.84
C MET A 192 0.52 1.30 -5.91
N MET A 193 -0.06 1.05 -4.72
CA MET A 193 -0.48 2.09 -3.76
C MET A 193 0.16 1.97 -2.37
N MET A 194 1.19 1.14 -2.18
CA MET A 194 2.03 1.14 -0.97
C MET A 194 3.49 0.74 -1.30
N GLY A 195 4.27 1.68 -1.87
CA GLY A 195 5.71 1.52 -2.10
C GLY A 195 6.11 1.62 -3.57
N GLY A 196 6.96 2.59 -3.90
CA GLY A 196 7.20 3.08 -5.26
C GLY A 196 8.14 2.25 -6.14
N GLY A 197 8.11 2.57 -7.45
CA GLY A 197 9.19 2.33 -8.41
C GLY A 197 8.87 1.39 -9.58
N MET A 198 8.55 2.00 -10.73
CA MET A 198 8.71 1.60 -12.15
C MET A 198 8.75 0.12 -12.58
N PRO A 199 8.24 -0.14 -13.80
CA PRO A 199 9.04 -0.87 -14.78
C PRO A 199 9.32 -0.03 -16.03
N SER A 200 10.59 -0.05 -16.43
CA SER A 200 11.06 0.37 -17.75
C SER A 200 10.88 -0.74 -18.79
N SER A 201 10.77 -0.28 -20.04
CA SER A 201 11.09 -0.94 -21.32
C SER A 201 10.32 -2.22 -21.70
N ASP A 202 9.43 -2.11 -22.69
CA ASP A 202 9.82 -2.37 -24.08
C ASP A 202 8.72 -1.94 -25.07
N ASN A 203 9.16 -1.56 -26.28
CA ASN A 203 8.34 -1.01 -27.36
C ASN A 203 7.11 -1.87 -27.67
N VAL A 204 5.91 -1.27 -27.57
CA VAL A 204 4.69 -1.85 -28.17
C VAL A 204 4.03 -0.79 -29.05
N SER A 205 4.23 -0.95 -30.36
CA SER A 205 3.49 -0.23 -31.40
C SER A 205 2.15 -0.92 -31.61
N ILE A 206 1.04 -0.22 -31.38
CA ILE A 206 -0.30 -0.66 -31.81
C ILE A 206 -0.87 0.43 -32.72
N LYS A 207 -0.99 0.12 -34.01
CA LYS A 207 -1.74 0.93 -34.96
C LYS A 207 -3.22 0.58 -34.86
N VAL A 208 -4.07 1.57 -34.56
CA VAL A 208 -5.52 1.50 -34.75
C VAL A 208 -5.92 2.59 -35.76
N PRO A 209 -6.77 2.30 -36.76
CA PRO A 209 -7.22 3.30 -37.72
C PRO A 209 -8.21 4.28 -37.07
N GLY A 210 -7.96 5.59 -37.15
CA GLY A 210 -8.97 6.62 -36.86
C GLY A 210 -8.67 7.65 -35.76
N SER A 211 -7.48 7.63 -35.14
CA SER A 211 -7.10 8.67 -34.16
C SER A 211 -5.62 9.00 -34.26
N GLU A 212 -5.29 10.24 -34.65
CA GLU A 212 -3.96 10.81 -34.46
C GLU A 212 -3.79 11.15 -32.97
N ILE A 213 -3.05 10.31 -32.26
CA ILE A 213 -2.48 10.68 -30.95
C ILE A 213 -1.09 11.23 -31.23
N THR A 214 -0.94 12.55 -31.20
CA THR A 214 0.37 13.19 -31.26
C THR A 214 1.03 13.02 -29.89
N ILE A 215 1.96 12.06 -29.79
CA ILE A 215 2.89 12.02 -28.65
C ILE A 215 3.88 13.14 -28.89
N ASP A 216 3.82 14.18 -28.06
CA ASP A 216 4.75 15.31 -28.08
C ASP A 216 6.15 14.83 -27.67
N THR A 217 6.90 14.30 -28.65
CA THR A 217 8.28 13.82 -28.52
C THR A 217 9.21 14.88 -27.94
N ALA A 218 8.86 16.16 -28.10
CA ALA A 218 9.56 17.29 -27.49
C ALA A 218 9.58 17.25 -25.94
N LYS A 219 8.52 16.75 -25.29
CA LYS A 219 8.49 16.63 -23.81
C LYS A 219 9.35 15.48 -23.30
N ILE A 220 9.42 14.39 -24.06
CA ILE A 220 10.27 13.23 -23.74
C ILE A 220 11.75 13.58 -23.97
N GLU A 221 12.05 14.31 -25.05
CA GLU A 221 13.39 14.80 -25.33
C GLU A 221 13.85 15.85 -24.29
N ALA A 222 12.94 16.73 -23.83
CA ALA A 222 13.22 17.67 -22.75
C ALA A 222 13.52 16.95 -21.42
N MET A 223 12.80 15.86 -21.13
CA MET A 223 13.05 15.03 -19.94
C MET A 223 14.38 14.27 -20.06
N GLY A 224 14.71 13.74 -21.25
CA GLY A 224 16.01 13.11 -21.54
C GLY A 224 17.17 14.08 -21.35
N LYS A 225 17.04 15.32 -21.86
CA LYS A 225 18.05 16.38 -21.68
C LYS A 225 18.19 16.83 -20.22
N GLN A 226 17.11 16.83 -19.43
CA GLN A 226 17.18 17.16 -18.01
C GLN A 226 17.88 16.05 -17.20
N VAL A 227 17.62 14.78 -17.51
CA VAL A 227 18.29 13.65 -16.86
C VAL A 227 19.78 13.61 -17.21
N GLU A 228 20.13 13.87 -18.47
CA GLU A 228 21.53 13.91 -18.93
C GLU A 228 22.30 15.13 -18.36
N ALA A 229 21.64 16.28 -18.20
CA ALA A 229 22.24 17.43 -17.55
C ALA A 229 22.43 17.22 -16.03
N ALA A 230 21.50 16.52 -15.38
CA ALA A 230 21.59 16.19 -13.96
C ALA A 230 22.67 15.14 -13.67
N SER A 231 22.82 14.13 -14.54
CA SER A 231 23.87 13.12 -14.40
C SER A 231 25.27 13.72 -14.58
N LYS A 232 25.49 14.60 -15.56
CA LYS A 232 26.76 15.33 -15.72
C LYS A 232 27.11 16.18 -14.50
N LYS A 233 26.13 16.90 -13.94
CA LYS A 233 26.34 17.68 -12.70
C LYS A 233 26.68 16.79 -11.50
N MET A 234 26.11 15.59 -11.43
CA MET A 234 26.41 14.63 -10.37
C MET A 234 27.84 14.08 -10.50
N GLU A 235 28.27 13.73 -11.71
CA GLU A 235 29.66 13.31 -11.98
C GLU A 235 30.67 14.42 -11.65
N GLU A 236 30.39 15.67 -12.04
CA GLU A 236 31.27 16.80 -11.74
C GLU A 236 31.32 17.13 -10.23
N ALA A 237 30.19 17.00 -9.52
CA ALA A 237 30.13 17.24 -8.08
C ALA A 237 30.81 16.11 -7.27
N GLN A 238 30.68 14.85 -7.71
CA GLN A 238 31.42 13.72 -7.13
C GLN A 238 32.93 13.83 -7.39
N ALA A 239 33.33 14.25 -8.59
CA ALA A 239 34.74 14.43 -8.93
C ALA A 239 35.41 15.56 -8.12
N LYS A 240 34.65 16.56 -7.67
CA LYS A 240 35.15 17.70 -6.86
C LYS A 240 35.00 17.50 -5.35
N GLY A 241 34.41 16.40 -4.89
CA GLY A 241 34.16 16.14 -3.46
C GLY A 241 33.21 17.14 -2.79
N ASP A 242 32.45 17.91 -3.57
CA ASP A 242 31.55 18.95 -3.07
C ASP A 242 30.19 18.34 -2.73
N SER A 243 30.08 17.92 -1.46
CA SER A 243 28.90 17.24 -0.92
C SER A 243 27.63 18.11 -0.95
N ALA A 244 27.77 19.44 -1.00
CA ALA A 244 26.63 20.36 -1.09
C ALA A 244 26.08 20.41 -2.52
N ALA A 245 26.95 20.44 -3.52
CA ALA A 245 26.56 20.39 -4.93
C ALA A 245 25.95 19.02 -5.31
N ALA A 246 26.54 17.93 -4.79
CA ALA A 246 26.02 16.57 -4.98
C ALA A 246 24.64 16.38 -4.32
N GLY A 247 24.45 16.91 -3.10
CA GLY A 247 23.16 16.91 -2.42
C GLY A 247 22.09 17.71 -3.15
N LYS A 248 22.46 18.84 -3.75
CA LYS A 248 21.55 19.68 -4.54
C LYS A 248 21.16 19.00 -5.86
N ALA A 249 22.11 18.39 -6.57
CA ALA A 249 21.84 17.63 -7.80
C ALA A 249 21.00 16.38 -7.52
N MET A 250 21.24 15.67 -6.40
CA MET A 250 20.42 14.54 -5.97
C MET A 250 19.00 14.97 -5.55
N SER A 251 18.86 16.14 -4.92
CA SER A 251 17.54 16.72 -4.61
C SER A 251 16.78 17.15 -5.86
N GLU A 252 17.45 17.73 -6.86
CA GLU A 252 16.85 18.09 -8.15
C GLU A 252 16.47 16.84 -8.96
N MET A 253 17.28 15.78 -8.90
CA MET A 253 17.02 14.49 -9.54
C MET A 253 15.88 13.72 -8.85
N MET A 254 15.84 13.70 -7.51
CA MET A 254 14.74 13.14 -6.73
C MET A 254 13.45 13.96 -6.94
N GLY A 255 13.57 15.29 -7.04
CA GLY A 255 12.51 16.21 -7.43
C GLY A 255 11.94 15.82 -8.80
N ALA A 256 12.75 15.78 -9.85
CA ALA A 256 12.29 15.40 -11.19
C ALA A 256 11.73 13.96 -11.26
N ALA A 257 12.32 13.00 -10.55
CA ALA A 257 11.94 11.59 -10.58
C ALA A 257 10.65 11.26 -9.78
N LEU A 258 10.37 12.01 -8.72
CA LEU A 258 9.10 11.92 -7.97
C LEU A 258 8.00 12.82 -8.57
N GLY A 259 8.23 13.41 -9.76
CA GLY A 259 7.28 14.32 -10.40
C GLY A 259 7.25 15.72 -9.78
N GLY A 260 8.27 16.12 -9.01
CA GLY A 260 8.55 17.47 -8.56
C GLY A 260 8.87 18.48 -9.68
N GLY A 261 8.25 18.32 -10.84
CA GLY A 261 7.90 19.43 -11.71
C GLY A 261 6.57 20.01 -11.24
N GLN A 262 6.62 21.15 -10.54
CA GLN A 262 5.50 22.06 -10.27
C GLN A 262 4.13 21.39 -10.01
N GLY A 263 4.01 20.63 -8.91
CA GLY A 263 2.75 20.68 -8.17
C GLY A 263 2.62 22.11 -7.64
N GLY A 264 1.83 22.96 -8.31
CA GLY A 264 1.63 24.34 -7.87
C GLY A 264 1.12 24.38 -6.42
N LYS A 265 1.30 25.51 -5.72
CA LYS A 265 0.74 25.68 -4.38
C LYS A 265 -0.75 25.29 -4.39
N PRO A 266 -1.23 24.47 -3.44
CA PRO A 266 -2.64 24.13 -3.35
C PRO A 266 -3.50 25.39 -3.31
N PHE A 267 -4.69 25.33 -3.89
CA PHE A 267 -5.67 26.40 -3.70
C PHE A 267 -5.95 26.58 -2.21
N ALA A 268 -5.97 27.83 -1.73
CA ALA A 268 -6.35 28.10 -0.34
C ALA A 268 -7.77 27.55 -0.08
N PRO A 269 -8.03 26.90 1.07
CA PRO A 269 -9.34 26.36 1.40
C PRO A 269 -10.46 27.40 1.31
N ASP A 270 -10.18 28.65 1.71
CA ASP A 270 -11.14 29.76 1.62
C ASP A 270 -11.54 30.09 0.18
N THR A 271 -10.60 29.95 -0.76
CA THR A 271 -10.86 30.15 -2.19
C THR A 271 -11.82 29.08 -2.70
N LEU A 272 -11.61 27.81 -2.35
CA LEU A 272 -12.51 26.71 -2.71
C LEU A 272 -13.87 26.86 -2.03
N GLN A 273 -13.88 27.35 -0.78
CA GLN A 273 -15.09 27.54 0.01
C GLN A 273 -16.05 28.56 -0.64
N GLY A 274 -15.50 29.59 -1.28
CA GLY A 274 -16.27 30.61 -2.00
C GLY A 274 -17.12 30.07 -3.15
N PHE A 275 -16.79 28.90 -3.70
CA PHE A 275 -17.55 28.27 -4.78
C PHE A 275 -18.62 27.29 -4.30
N VAL A 276 -18.68 27.04 -2.99
CA VAL A 276 -19.74 26.22 -2.40
C VAL A 276 -20.87 27.14 -1.91
N PRO A 277 -22.07 27.07 -2.49
CA PRO A 277 -23.16 27.99 -2.16
C PRO A 277 -23.75 27.70 -0.77
N ALA A 278 -24.49 28.68 -0.24
CA ALA A 278 -25.24 28.51 1.01
C ALA A 278 -26.49 27.62 0.85
N LYS A 279 -26.98 27.45 -0.38
CA LYS A 279 -28.12 26.60 -0.72
C LYS A 279 -27.85 25.80 -1.99
N LEU A 280 -28.34 24.56 -2.02
CA LEU A 280 -28.40 23.73 -3.22
C LEU A 280 -29.86 23.42 -3.53
N GLY A 281 -30.44 24.14 -4.48
CA GLY A 281 -31.87 24.09 -4.76
C GLY A 281 -32.68 24.46 -3.52
N ALA A 282 -33.44 23.50 -2.98
CA ALA A 282 -34.27 23.67 -1.78
C ALA A 282 -33.57 23.21 -0.47
N MET A 283 -32.29 22.82 -0.52
CA MET A 283 -31.54 22.37 0.66
C MET A 283 -30.67 23.50 1.22
N GLU A 284 -30.75 23.70 2.53
CA GLU A 284 -29.93 24.66 3.26
C GLU A 284 -28.61 24.02 3.67
N ARG A 285 -27.51 24.77 3.61
CA ARG A 285 -26.23 24.33 4.13
C ARG A 285 -26.25 24.34 5.66
N THR A 286 -26.04 23.18 6.26
CA THR A 286 -26.03 22.95 7.71
C THR A 286 -24.62 22.95 8.30
N ALA A 287 -23.61 22.55 7.53
CA ALA A 287 -22.22 22.57 7.94
C ALA A 287 -21.29 22.90 6.76
N ILE A 288 -20.16 23.53 7.06
CA ILE A 288 -19.07 23.75 6.12
C ILE A 288 -17.73 23.66 6.87
N GLU A 289 -16.81 22.86 6.35
CA GLU A 289 -15.46 22.69 6.87
C GLU A 289 -14.49 22.90 5.72
N ALA A 290 -13.65 23.93 5.83
CA ALA A 290 -12.55 24.19 4.92
C ALA A 290 -11.24 23.93 5.67
N ARG A 291 -10.40 23.03 5.16
CA ARG A 291 -9.17 22.65 5.86
C ARG A 291 -8.01 22.41 4.91
N SER A 292 -6.82 22.72 5.41
CA SER A 292 -5.55 22.33 4.83
C SER A 292 -4.91 21.28 5.72
N ASP A 293 -4.77 20.08 5.22
CA ASP A 293 -4.13 18.98 5.94
C ASP A 293 -2.74 18.73 5.34
N ASN A 294 -1.82 18.21 6.18
CA ASN A 294 -0.48 17.82 5.76
C ASN A 294 -0.28 16.33 6.01
N ALA A 295 0.02 15.57 4.95
CA ALA A 295 0.35 14.14 5.07
C ALA A 295 1.54 13.80 4.17
N MET A 296 2.49 13.01 4.67
CA MET A 296 3.65 12.54 3.90
C MET A 296 4.46 13.68 3.23
N GLY A 297 4.52 14.86 3.86
CA GLY A 297 5.22 16.04 3.31
C GLY A 297 4.45 16.81 2.24
N MET A 298 3.17 16.47 2.01
CA MET A 298 2.30 17.09 1.01
C MET A 298 1.12 17.81 1.71
N THR A 299 0.77 18.99 1.21
CA THR A 299 -0.38 19.78 1.70
C THR A 299 -1.57 19.55 0.79
N PHE A 300 -2.73 19.21 1.37
CA PHE A 300 -4.00 19.06 0.64
C PHE A 300 -5.04 20.03 1.16
N SER A 301 -5.81 20.62 0.25
CA SER A 301 -6.89 21.55 0.58
C SER A 301 -8.22 20.96 0.17
N SER A 302 -9.16 20.94 1.11
CA SER A 302 -10.49 20.39 0.90
C SER A 302 -11.54 21.24 1.59
N VAL A 303 -12.72 21.29 0.97
CA VAL A 303 -13.92 21.89 1.54
C VAL A 303 -15.02 20.86 1.51
N THR A 304 -15.57 20.54 2.67
CA THR A 304 -16.72 19.64 2.81
C THR A 304 -17.90 20.45 3.30
N SER A 305 -19.07 20.27 2.69
CA SER A 305 -20.29 20.99 3.05
C SER A 305 -21.47 20.03 3.11
N GLU A 306 -22.27 20.14 4.17
CA GLU A 306 -23.50 19.36 4.32
C GLU A 306 -24.72 20.22 4.07
N PHE A 307 -25.63 19.72 3.24
CA PHE A 307 -26.91 20.30 2.92
C PHE A 307 -28.02 19.34 3.35
N ARG A 308 -29.08 19.87 3.96
CA ARG A 308 -30.21 19.05 4.42
C ARG A 308 -31.54 19.70 4.09
N ASN A 309 -32.55 18.86 3.91
CA ASN A 309 -33.96 19.22 3.93
C ASN A 309 -34.79 18.05 4.48
N ASP A 310 -36.11 18.16 4.44
CA ASP A 310 -37.03 17.12 4.93
C ASP A 310 -36.96 15.79 4.14
N LYS A 311 -36.31 15.79 2.97
CA LYS A 311 -36.25 14.64 2.06
C LYS A 311 -34.93 13.88 2.09
N GLY A 312 -33.85 14.47 2.61
CA GLY A 312 -32.55 13.81 2.67
C GLY A 312 -31.38 14.73 2.96
N ARG A 313 -30.18 14.18 2.88
CA ARG A 313 -28.90 14.86 3.11
C ARG A 313 -28.06 14.79 1.83
N VAL A 314 -27.44 15.90 1.48
CA VAL A 314 -26.45 15.99 0.40
C VAL A 314 -25.15 16.50 0.98
N GLU A 315 -24.07 15.79 0.74
CA GLU A 315 -22.72 16.21 1.07
C GLU A 315 -22.02 16.64 -0.22
N VAL A 316 -21.36 17.79 -0.19
CA VAL A 316 -20.52 18.28 -1.29
C VAL A 316 -19.11 18.41 -0.79
N LYS A 317 -18.18 17.78 -1.49
CA LYS A 317 -16.74 17.84 -1.20
C LYS A 317 -15.99 18.37 -2.42
N VAL A 318 -15.23 19.44 -2.22
CA VAL A 318 -14.37 20.05 -3.22
C VAL A 318 -12.93 19.88 -2.76
N GLN A 319 -12.09 19.22 -3.57
CA GLN A 319 -10.72 18.88 -3.18
C GLN A 319 -9.73 19.25 -4.29
N ASP A 320 -8.63 19.91 -3.92
CA ASP A 320 -7.51 20.17 -4.84
C ASP A 320 -6.56 18.97 -4.87
N ILE A 321 -6.64 18.22 -5.98
CA ILE A 321 -5.91 16.97 -6.19
C ILE A 321 -4.73 17.16 -7.16
N GLY A 322 -4.80 18.15 -8.06
CA GLY A 322 -3.76 18.37 -9.07
C GLY A 322 -2.49 19.05 -8.56
N ALA A 323 -2.41 19.42 -7.27
CA ALA A 323 -1.14 19.73 -6.63
C ALA A 323 -0.24 18.49 -6.45
N MET A 324 -0.78 17.29 -6.74
CA MET A 324 -0.09 16.01 -6.56
C MET A 324 0.06 15.28 -7.91
N PRO A 325 1.29 15.19 -8.46
CA PRO A 325 1.57 14.48 -9.71
C PRO A 325 1.12 13.01 -9.70
N ALA A 326 1.28 12.32 -8.56
CA ALA A 326 0.88 10.91 -8.41
C ALA A 326 -0.64 10.71 -8.47
N LEU A 327 -1.40 11.60 -7.81
CA LEU A 327 -2.86 11.53 -7.82
C LEU A 327 -3.42 12.05 -9.14
N ALA A 328 -2.80 13.07 -9.76
CA ALA A 328 -3.12 13.49 -11.12
C ALA A 328 -2.92 12.36 -12.15
N MET A 329 -1.89 11.51 -12.00
CA MET A 329 -1.70 10.32 -12.85
C MET A 329 -2.72 9.21 -12.57
N ALA A 330 -3.01 8.91 -11.30
CA ALA A 330 -4.06 7.95 -10.93
C ALA A 330 -5.43 8.39 -11.48
N MET A 331 -5.67 9.70 -11.48
CA MET A 331 -6.88 10.30 -12.02
C MET A 331 -6.92 10.32 -13.55
N GLY A 332 -5.79 10.48 -14.22
CA GLY A 332 -5.68 10.26 -15.67
C GLY A 332 -6.06 8.81 -16.05
N ALA A 333 -5.62 7.83 -15.26
CA ALA A 333 -6.00 6.43 -15.47
C ALA A 333 -7.52 6.19 -15.23
N TRP A 334 -8.10 6.79 -14.19
CA TRP A 334 -9.54 6.75 -13.95
C TRP A 334 -10.36 7.45 -15.03
N ALA A 335 -9.91 8.63 -15.49
CA ALA A 335 -10.50 9.36 -16.62
C ALA A 335 -10.50 8.56 -17.93
N GLN A 336 -9.49 7.71 -18.14
CA GLN A 336 -9.42 6.82 -19.30
C GLN A 336 -10.19 5.51 -19.12
N SER A 337 -10.72 5.23 -17.92
CA SER A 337 -11.57 4.07 -17.69
C SER A 337 -13.00 4.38 -18.14
N THR A 338 -13.52 3.59 -19.08
CA THR A 338 -14.94 3.57 -19.42
C THR A 338 -15.60 2.43 -18.66
N VAL A 339 -16.25 2.76 -17.55
CA VAL A 339 -17.04 1.81 -16.76
C VAL A 339 -18.51 2.03 -17.09
N ASN A 340 -19.19 0.98 -17.49
CA ASN A 340 -20.65 0.97 -17.57
C ASN A 340 -21.13 -0.35 -16.99
N ARG A 341 -21.34 -0.34 -15.67
CA ARG A 341 -21.67 -1.52 -14.87
C ARG A 341 -23.04 -1.32 -14.27
N GLU A 342 -23.94 -2.24 -14.55
CA GLU A 342 -25.28 -2.25 -13.99
C GLU A 342 -25.54 -3.62 -13.38
N THR A 343 -25.94 -3.63 -12.12
CA THR A 343 -26.33 -4.81 -11.38
C THR A 343 -27.83 -4.76 -11.09
N GLN A 344 -28.35 -5.74 -10.34
CA GLN A 344 -29.75 -5.74 -9.94
C GLN A 344 -30.12 -4.53 -9.07
N ASP A 345 -29.18 -4.06 -8.24
CA ASP A 345 -29.45 -3.05 -7.21
C ASP A 345 -28.70 -1.72 -7.43
N GLU A 346 -27.67 -1.71 -8.26
CA GLU A 346 -26.72 -0.59 -8.37
C GLU A 346 -26.27 -0.33 -9.81
N VAL A 347 -25.96 0.93 -10.09
CA VAL A 347 -25.45 1.42 -11.36
C VAL A 347 -24.17 2.21 -11.11
N GLU A 348 -23.11 1.88 -11.85
CA GLU A 348 -21.83 2.58 -11.89
C GLU A 348 -21.49 2.96 -13.33
N LYS A 349 -21.24 4.25 -13.57
CA LYS A 349 -20.90 4.79 -14.88
C LYS A 349 -19.71 5.73 -14.76
N VAL A 350 -18.72 5.58 -15.64
CA VAL A 350 -17.61 6.53 -15.82
C VAL A 350 -17.60 6.97 -17.27
N TYR A 351 -17.69 8.28 -17.50
CA TYR A 351 -17.73 8.87 -18.83
C TYR A 351 -17.11 10.26 -18.86
N GLN A 352 -16.73 10.72 -20.05
CA GLN A 352 -16.23 12.08 -20.28
C GLN A 352 -17.36 12.99 -20.76
N ARG A 353 -17.45 14.20 -20.21
CA ARG A 353 -18.38 15.23 -20.68
C ARG A 353 -17.72 16.60 -20.53
N ASP A 354 -17.72 17.40 -21.59
CA ASP A 354 -17.19 18.77 -21.60
C ASP A 354 -15.72 18.90 -21.10
N GLY A 355 -14.89 17.88 -21.36
CA GLY A 355 -13.50 17.84 -20.91
C GLY A 355 -13.31 17.50 -19.42
N ALA A 356 -14.38 17.18 -18.71
CA ALA A 356 -14.38 16.69 -17.34
C ALA A 356 -14.70 15.18 -17.28
N SER A 357 -14.01 14.47 -16.39
CA SER A 357 -14.26 13.04 -16.15
C SER A 357 -15.32 12.91 -15.07
N ILE A 358 -16.41 12.22 -15.37
CA ILE A 358 -17.54 12.07 -14.46
C ILE A 358 -17.71 10.60 -14.11
N LYS A 359 -17.82 10.31 -12.82
CA LYS A 359 -18.30 9.04 -12.29
C LYS A 359 -19.63 9.24 -11.59
N GLU A 360 -20.52 8.30 -11.84
CA GLU A 360 -21.83 8.20 -11.23
C GLU A 360 -21.96 6.81 -10.60
N GLU A 361 -22.35 6.76 -9.34
CA GLU A 361 -22.58 5.52 -8.61
C GLU A 361 -23.87 5.67 -7.81
N TYR A 362 -24.86 4.81 -8.02
CA TYR A 362 -26.13 4.92 -7.30
C TYR A 362 -26.89 3.62 -7.18
N ARG A 363 -27.63 3.50 -6.09
CA ARG A 363 -28.59 2.41 -5.88
C ARG A 363 -29.91 2.73 -6.55
N LYS A 364 -30.50 1.71 -7.18
CA LYS A 364 -31.79 1.83 -7.89
C LYS A 364 -32.97 2.09 -6.96
N ASP A 365 -32.83 1.76 -5.67
CA ASP A 365 -33.80 2.07 -4.62
C ASP A 365 -33.80 3.55 -4.18
N GLY A 366 -32.85 4.36 -4.67
CA GLY A 366 -32.74 5.78 -4.32
C GLY A 366 -32.20 6.05 -2.90
N SER A 367 -31.73 5.01 -2.19
CA SER A 367 -31.18 5.16 -0.84
C SER A 367 -29.84 5.90 -0.81
N ARG A 368 -29.04 5.78 -1.87
CA ARG A 368 -27.76 6.44 -2.02
C ARG A 368 -27.41 6.71 -3.47
N ALA A 369 -26.89 7.90 -3.75
CA ALA A 369 -26.31 8.25 -5.03
C ALA A 369 -25.06 9.11 -4.83
N GLU A 370 -24.11 9.01 -5.74
CA GLU A 370 -22.86 9.74 -5.72
C GLU A 370 -22.49 10.15 -7.14
N MET A 371 -22.06 11.39 -7.29
CA MET A 371 -21.53 11.92 -8.54
C MET A 371 -20.20 12.61 -8.26
N SER A 372 -19.14 12.09 -8.87
CA SER A 372 -17.79 12.62 -8.79
C SER A 372 -17.40 13.21 -10.15
N MET A 373 -16.97 14.47 -10.16
CA MET A 373 -16.53 15.19 -11.35
C MET A 373 -15.10 15.69 -11.16
N MET A 374 -14.22 15.31 -12.08
CA MET A 374 -12.87 15.82 -12.17
C MET A 374 -12.76 16.92 -13.21
N LEU A 375 -12.20 18.05 -12.80
CA LEU A 375 -11.94 19.20 -13.66
C LEU A 375 -10.52 19.16 -14.22
N GLY A 376 -10.32 19.74 -15.41
CA GLY A 376 -9.03 19.75 -16.10
C GLY A 376 -7.91 20.51 -15.38
N ASN A 377 -8.24 21.36 -14.40
CA ASN A 377 -7.26 22.02 -13.53
C ASN A 377 -6.86 21.17 -12.30
N GLY A 378 -7.40 19.96 -12.15
CA GLY A 378 -7.09 19.03 -11.07
C GLY A 378 -7.88 19.24 -9.78
N VAL A 379 -8.95 20.04 -9.82
CA VAL A 379 -9.95 20.08 -8.74
C VAL A 379 -10.95 18.94 -8.96
N MET A 380 -11.29 18.24 -7.88
CA MET A 380 -12.34 17.23 -7.86
C MET A 380 -13.53 17.73 -7.05
N ILE A 381 -14.73 17.50 -7.59
CA ILE A 381 -16.00 17.79 -6.94
C ILE A 381 -16.72 16.46 -6.76
N GLU A 382 -17.09 16.13 -5.53
CA GLU A 382 -17.84 14.93 -5.17
C GLU A 382 -19.15 15.37 -4.50
N VAL A 383 -20.26 14.83 -4.98
CA VAL A 383 -21.59 15.09 -4.43
C VAL A 383 -22.22 13.76 -4.05
N THR A 384 -22.47 13.57 -2.76
CA THR A 384 -23.05 12.34 -2.20
C THR A 384 -24.43 12.64 -1.64
N GLY A 385 -25.44 11.89 -2.06
CA GLY A 385 -26.81 11.97 -1.58
C GLY A 385 -27.17 10.76 -0.71
N ASP A 386 -27.55 11.02 0.54
CA ASP A 386 -28.16 10.04 1.45
C ASP A 386 -29.69 10.21 1.43
N SER A 387 -30.42 9.17 1.03
CA SER A 387 -31.86 9.24 0.71
C SER A 387 -32.21 10.22 -0.43
N VAL A 388 -31.24 10.50 -1.31
CA VAL A 388 -31.39 11.34 -2.48
C VAL A 388 -30.95 10.54 -3.70
N ASN A 389 -31.83 10.43 -4.69
CA ASN A 389 -31.54 9.69 -5.92
C ASN A 389 -30.55 10.44 -6.83
N MET A 390 -30.10 9.77 -7.89
CA MET A 390 -29.13 10.33 -8.84
C MET A 390 -29.61 11.63 -9.50
N ASP A 391 -30.92 11.80 -9.75
CA ASP A 391 -31.43 13.05 -10.32
C ASP A 391 -31.27 14.23 -9.35
N GLY A 392 -31.50 13.99 -8.05
CA GLY A 392 -31.25 15.00 -7.00
C GLY A 392 -29.77 15.34 -6.88
N VAL A 393 -28.88 14.34 -6.95
CA VAL A 393 -27.43 14.55 -6.94
C VAL A 393 -26.96 15.31 -8.19
N ARG A 394 -27.47 14.97 -9.38
CA ARG A 394 -27.18 15.71 -10.63
C ARG A 394 -27.66 17.16 -10.56
N ALA A 395 -28.84 17.40 -9.97
CA ALA A 395 -29.35 18.76 -9.76
C ALA A 395 -28.48 19.54 -8.78
N ALA A 396 -28.00 18.90 -7.71
CA ALA A 396 -27.06 19.51 -6.77
C ALA A 396 -25.72 19.85 -7.43
N MET A 397 -25.14 18.92 -8.22
CA MET A 397 -23.92 19.16 -9.00
C MET A 397 -24.11 20.33 -9.99
N ALA A 398 -25.26 20.41 -10.66
CA ALA A 398 -25.57 21.49 -11.59
C ALA A 398 -25.77 22.86 -10.92
N ALA A 399 -26.10 22.89 -9.62
CA ALA A 399 -26.24 24.11 -8.84
C ALA A 399 -24.90 24.66 -8.31
N LEU A 400 -23.80 23.89 -8.42
CA LEU A 400 -22.46 24.34 -8.08
C LEU A 400 -21.86 25.19 -9.20
N ASP A 401 -20.99 26.13 -8.84
CA ASP A 401 -20.22 26.91 -9.82
C ASP A 401 -19.01 26.12 -10.35
N VAL A 402 -19.32 25.04 -11.07
CA VAL A 402 -18.32 24.15 -11.70
C VAL A 402 -17.44 24.92 -12.69
N LYS A 403 -18.00 25.92 -13.38
CA LYS A 403 -17.24 26.75 -14.35
C LYS A 403 -16.24 27.65 -13.64
N GLY A 404 -16.64 28.29 -12.54
CA GLY A 404 -15.74 29.07 -11.69
C GLY A 404 -14.62 28.23 -11.12
N LEU A 405 -14.95 27.04 -10.60
CA LEU A 405 -13.96 26.08 -10.09
C LEU A 405 -12.98 25.60 -11.18
N ALA A 406 -13.46 25.33 -12.40
CA ALA A 406 -12.61 24.94 -13.53
C ALA A 406 -11.71 26.09 -14.02
N GLY A 407 -12.16 27.33 -13.84
CA GLY A 407 -11.42 28.54 -14.21
C GLY A 407 -10.30 28.95 -13.25
N LEU A 408 -10.20 28.30 -12.08
CA LEU A 408 -9.15 28.59 -11.11
C LEU A 408 -7.76 28.28 -11.68
N LYS A 409 -6.85 29.26 -11.54
CA LYS A 409 -5.44 29.15 -11.93
C LYS A 409 -4.57 29.01 -10.69
N ARG A 410 -3.76 27.94 -10.63
CA ARG A 410 -2.77 27.78 -9.56
C ARG A 410 -1.72 28.89 -9.65
N GLN A 411 -1.34 29.43 -8.50
CA GLN A 411 -0.17 30.31 -8.41
C GLN A 411 1.09 29.44 -8.56
N GLN A 412 1.98 29.84 -9.47
CA GLN A 412 3.26 29.17 -9.71
C GLN A 412 4.23 29.37 -8.54
#